data_AF-E4X7N9-F1
#
_entry.id   AF-E4X7N9-F1
#
_cell.length_a   1.000
_cell.length_b   1.000
_cell.length_c   1.000
_cell.angle_alpha   90.00
_cell.angle_beta   90.00
_cell.angle_gamma   90.00
#
_symmetry.space_group_name_H-M   'P 1'
#
loop_
_entity.id
_entity.type
_entity.pdbx_description
1 polymer ?
#
loop_
_entity_poly.entity_id
_entity_poly.type
_entity_poly.pdbx_seq_one_letter_code
_entity_poly.pdbx_strand_id
1 'polypeptide(L)'
;MYNLKAREGFILYEVLREARDFASKRAPSANTFHIAECWATVLNREYRHGYAILRKRDLTNIYVLLREGPPPAEREKLTTEDAIDHYLEGHREKEIPLTW
;
A
#
# COMPACT_ATOMS: atom_id res chain seq x y z
N MET A 1 13.15 -2.06 -6.79
CA MET A 1 13.91 -2.22 -5.52
C MET A 1 13.47 -1.10 -4.59
N TYR A 2 12.67 -1.39 -3.57
CA TYR A 2 12.19 -0.37 -2.65
C TYR A 2 13.34 -0.01 -1.68
N ASN A 3 13.64 1.30 -1.56
CA ASN A 3 14.69 1.86 -0.68
C ASN A 3 14.30 1.74 0.81
N LEU A 4 14.12 0.51 1.30
CA LEU A 4 14.00 0.25 2.73
C LEU A 4 15.40 0.16 3.32
N LYS A 5 15.66 0.87 4.42
CA LYS A 5 16.92 0.66 5.16
C LYS A 5 16.96 -0.80 5.61
N ALA A 6 18.14 -1.43 5.64
CA ALA A 6 18.28 -2.87 5.93
C ALA A 6 17.51 -3.34 7.19
N ARG A 7 17.43 -2.48 8.21
CA ARG A 7 16.66 -2.75 9.44
C ARG A 7 15.14 -2.72 9.25
N GLU A 8 14.64 -1.82 8.41
CA GLU A 8 13.20 -1.70 8.08
C GLU A 8 12.75 -2.85 7.18
N GLY A 9 13.61 -3.28 6.26
CA GLY A 9 13.37 -4.46 5.41
C GLY A 9 13.20 -5.75 6.21
N PHE A 10 14.02 -5.96 7.24
CA PHE A 10 13.90 -7.11 8.13
C PHE A 10 12.59 -7.12 8.92
N ILE A 11 12.17 -5.96 9.46
CA ILE A 11 10.91 -5.85 10.21
C ILE A 11 9.72 -6.18 9.30
N LEU A 12 9.70 -5.63 8.09
CA LEU A 12 8.61 -5.90 7.14
C LEU A 12 8.57 -7.38 6.73
N TYR A 13 9.73 -8.01 6.55
CA TYR A 13 9.82 -9.45 6.28
C TYR A 13 9.18 -10.28 7.39
N GLU A 14 9.52 -10.01 8.66
CA GLU A 14 8.93 -10.73 9.79
C GLU A 14 7.41 -10.53 9.88
N VAL A 15 6.93 -9.30 9.68
CA VAL A 15 5.48 -9.00 9.66
C VAL A 15 4.78 -9.81 8.57
N LEU A 16 5.34 -9.86 7.36
CA LEU A 16 4.76 -10.63 6.24
C LEU A 16 4.80 -12.14 6.50
N ARG A 17 5.87 -12.64 7.13
CA ARG A 17 6.00 -14.04 7.51
C ARG A 17 4.92 -14.44 8.51
N GLU A 18 4.75 -13.68 9.59
CA GLU A 18 3.71 -13.93 10.59
C GLU A 18 2.30 -13.79 10.01
N ALA A 19 2.06 -12.79 9.15
CA ALA A 19 0.78 -12.61 8.49
C ALA A 19 0.44 -13.79 7.58
N ARG A 20 1.42 -14.34 6.85
CA ARG A 20 1.23 -15.54 6.02
C ARG A 20 0.90 -16.76 6.88
N ASP A 21 1.63 -16.97 7.97
CA ASP A 21 1.37 -18.09 8.89
C ASP A 21 -0.04 -18.01 9.49
N PHE A 22 -0.48 -16.79 9.85
CA PHE A 22 -1.84 -16.55 10.33
C PHE A 22 -2.90 -16.80 9.24
N ALA A 23 -2.68 -16.28 8.03
CA ALA A 23 -3.61 -16.46 6.90
C ALA A 23 -3.75 -17.94 6.52
N SER A 24 -2.64 -18.68 6.52
CA SER A 24 -2.62 -20.11 6.17
C SER A 24 -3.40 -20.97 7.18
N LYS A 25 -3.41 -20.59 8.46
CA LYS A 25 -4.25 -21.24 9.48
C LYS A 25 -5.74 -20.95 9.30
N ARG A 26 -6.08 -19.77 8.76
CA ARG A 26 -7.47 -19.32 8.60
C ARG A 26 -8.11 -19.78 7.29
N ALA A 27 -7.30 -19.96 6.24
CA ALA A 27 -7.71 -20.45 4.94
C ALA A 27 -6.76 -21.58 4.49
N PRO A 28 -6.91 -22.80 5.03
CA PRO A 28 -6.01 -23.92 4.75
C PRO A 28 -6.12 -24.46 3.32
N SER A 29 -7.23 -24.16 2.62
CA SER A 29 -7.42 -24.50 1.20
C SER A 29 -6.79 -23.49 0.24
N ALA A 30 -6.33 -22.33 0.75
CA ALA A 30 -5.74 -21.29 -0.07
C ALA A 30 -4.34 -21.71 -0.50
N ASN A 31 -4.14 -21.89 -1.81
CA ASN A 31 -2.83 -22.25 -2.37
C ASN A 31 -1.85 -21.07 -2.40
N THR A 32 -2.37 -19.85 -2.53
CA THR A 32 -1.58 -18.63 -2.67
C THR A 32 -2.27 -17.43 -2.01
N PHE A 33 -1.45 -16.48 -1.56
CA PHE A 33 -1.88 -15.18 -1.07
C PHE A 33 -1.09 -14.09 -1.78
N HIS A 34 -1.71 -12.92 -1.96
CA HIS A 34 -1.04 -11.71 -2.39
C HIS A 34 -1.31 -10.56 -1.41
N ILE A 35 -0.43 -9.57 -1.42
CA ILE A 35 -0.58 -8.35 -0.64
C ILE A 35 -1.56 -7.44 -1.40
N ALA A 36 -2.74 -7.22 -0.84
CA ALA A 36 -3.73 -6.31 -1.42
C ALA A 36 -3.48 -4.88 -0.97
N GLU A 37 -3.16 -4.68 0.30
CA GLU A 37 -2.87 -3.36 0.87
C GLU A 37 -1.74 -3.47 1.88
N CYS A 38 -0.88 -2.46 1.93
CA CYS A 38 0.21 -2.36 2.89
C CYS A 38 0.46 -0.89 3.18
N TRP A 39 0.29 -0.47 4.43
CA TRP A 39 0.54 0.90 4.85
C TRP A 39 1.16 0.95 6.24
N ALA A 40 1.84 2.05 6.53
CA ALA A 40 2.45 2.30 7.83
C ALA A 40 1.91 3.61 8.40
N THR A 41 1.49 3.59 9.66
CA THR A 41 1.05 4.80 10.38
C THR A 41 2.08 5.15 11.44
N VAL A 42 2.59 6.39 11.41
CA VAL A 42 3.43 6.92 12.49
C VAL A 42 2.52 7.28 13.64
N LEU A 43 2.59 6.54 14.74
CA LEU A 43 1.61 6.65 15.81
C LEU A 43 2.07 7.54 16.96
N ASN A 44 3.37 7.67 17.23
CA ASN A 44 3.83 8.57 18.28
C ASN A 44 5.33 8.87 18.24
N ARG A 45 5.69 10.08 18.67
CA ARG A 45 7.07 10.48 18.98
C ARG A 45 7.30 10.34 20.48
N GLU A 46 7.99 9.29 20.88
CA GLU A 46 8.43 9.16 22.26
C GLU A 46 9.73 9.96 22.48
N TYR A 47 9.73 10.77 23.53
CA TYR A 47 10.93 11.42 24.03
C TYR A 47 11.38 10.70 25.28
N ARG A 48 12.50 9.97 25.19
CA ARG A 48 13.10 9.31 26.37
C ARG A 48 14.23 10.18 26.90
N HIS A 49 14.22 10.44 28.21
CA HIS A 49 15.34 11.05 28.89
C HIS A 49 16.50 10.06 28.93
N GLY A 50 17.51 10.28 28.09
CA GLY A 50 18.83 9.69 28.26
C GLY A 50 19.71 10.62 29.10
N TYR A 51 20.72 10.07 29.77
CA TYR A 51 21.67 10.68 30.74
C TYR A 51 22.39 12.01 30.35
N ALA A 52 21.96 12.71 29.29
CA ALA A 52 22.27 14.11 28.96
C ALA A 52 21.55 14.57 27.65
N ILE A 53 20.80 13.69 26.97
CA ILE A 53 20.24 13.95 25.63
C ILE A 53 18.81 13.38 25.55
N LEU A 54 17.86 14.19 25.10
CA LEU A 54 16.52 13.74 24.73
C LEU A 54 16.61 12.87 23.46
N ARG A 55 16.39 11.56 23.60
CA ARG A 55 16.34 10.64 22.45
C ARG A 55 14.92 10.60 21.91
N LYS A 56 14.76 11.00 20.65
CA LYS A 56 13.53 10.84 19.87
C LYS A 56 13.44 9.40 19.37
N ARG A 57 12.32 8.74 19.62
CA ARG A 57 11.98 7.45 19.01
C ARG A 57 10.63 7.60 18.31
N ASP A 58 10.65 7.50 16.98
CA ASP A 58 9.42 7.40 16.20
C ASP A 58 8.90 5.96 16.31
N LEU A 59 7.66 5.81 16.78
CA LEU A 59 6.93 4.56 16.80
C LEU A 59 5.98 4.50 15.60
N THR A 60 6.07 3.40 14.87
CA THR A 60 5.30 3.18 13.64
C THR A 60 4.62 1.82 13.70
N ASN A 61 3.35 1.78 13.35
CA ASN A 61 2.59 0.54 13.17
C ASN A 61 2.53 0.22 11.67
N ILE A 62 2.71 -1.04 11.31
CA ILE A 62 2.62 -1.53 9.94
C ILE A 62 1.37 -2.39 9.84
N TYR A 63 0.54 -2.13 8.83
CA TYR A 63 -0.66 -2.88 8.52
C TYR A 63 -0.50 -3.55 7.16
N VAL A 64 -0.86 -4.83 7.09
CA VAL A 64 -0.81 -5.63 5.86
C VAL A 64 -2.14 -6.35 5.71
N LEU A 65 -2.75 -6.23 4.52
CA LEU A 65 -3.90 -7.00 4.10
C LEU A 65 -3.47 -8.07 3.09
N LEU A 66 -3.60 -9.33 3.47
CA LEU A 66 -3.41 -10.47 2.58
C LEU A 66 -4.77 -10.93 2.02
N ARG A 67 -4.83 -11.14 0.70
CA ARG A 67 -6.00 -11.72 0.03
C ARG A 67 -5.61 -13.06 -0.59
N GLU A 68 -6.58 -13.98 -0.61
CA GLU A 68 -6.43 -15.28 -1.25
C GLU A 68 -6.38 -15.13 -2.78
N GLY A 69 -5.56 -15.97 -3.41
CA GLY A 69 -5.41 -16.04 -4.87
C GLY A 69 -4.19 -15.30 -5.41
N PRO A 70 -3.93 -15.42 -6.73
CA PRO A 70 -2.83 -14.74 -7.38
C PRO A 70 -2.99 -13.21 -7.33
N PRO A 71 -1.88 -12.45 -7.44
CA PRO A 71 -1.97 -11.00 -7.57
C PRO A 71 -2.78 -10.61 -8.82
N PRO A 72 -3.52 -9.49 -8.77
CA PRO A 72 -4.20 -8.98 -9.96
C PRO A 72 -3.19 -8.68 -11.06
N ALA A 73 -3.63 -8.82 -12.32
CA ALA A 73 -2.81 -8.42 -13.46
C ALA A 73 -2.42 -6.95 -13.34
N GLU A 74 -1.19 -6.62 -13.74
CA GLU A 74 -0.77 -5.22 -13.83
C GLU A 74 -1.71 -4.48 -14.79
N ARG A 75 -2.18 -3.30 -14.39
CA ARG A 75 -2.99 -2.46 -15.26
C ARG A 75 -2.14 -2.05 -16.45
N GLU A 76 -2.73 -2.12 -17.65
CA GLU A 76 -2.10 -1.61 -18.85
C GLU A 76 -1.77 -0.12 -18.65
N LYS A 77 -0.59 0.28 -19.14
CA LYS A 77 -0.19 1.67 -19.08
C LYS A 77 -1.07 2.46 -20.03
N LEU A 78 -1.71 3.50 -19.51
CA LEU A 78 -2.43 4.48 -20.32
C LEU A 78 -1.53 4.97 -21.44
N THR A 79 -2.01 4.79 -22.67
CA THR A 79 -1.36 5.27 -23.88
C THR A 79 -1.82 6.69 -24.21
N THR A 80 -1.15 7.31 -25.17
CA THR A 80 -1.58 8.61 -25.70
C THR A 80 -2.95 8.51 -26.39
N GLU A 81 -3.27 7.37 -27.00
CA GLU A 81 -4.56 7.13 -27.65
C GLU A 81 -5.70 7.12 -26.63
N ASP A 82 -5.52 6.42 -25.51
CA ASP A 82 -6.49 6.41 -24.41
C ASP A 82 -6.76 7.82 -23.85
N ALA A 83 -5.73 8.67 -23.80
CA ALA A 83 -5.86 10.04 -23.35
C ALA A 83 -6.63 10.93 -24.35
N ILE A 84 -6.44 10.69 -25.65
CA ILE A 84 -7.18 11.38 -26.73
C ILE A 84 -8.65 10.97 -26.67
N ASP A 85 -8.94 9.67 -26.53
CA ASP A 85 -10.30 9.16 -26.47
C ASP A 85 -11.06 9.71 -25.24
N HIS A 86 -10.43 9.68 -24.06
CA HIS A 86 -11.00 10.28 -22.86
C HIS A 86 -11.24 11.80 -23.01
N TYR A 87 -10.33 12.52 -23.69
CA TYR A 87 -10.53 13.95 -23.96
C TYR A 87 -11.72 14.20 -24.88
N LEU A 88 -11.89 13.39 -25.93
CA LEU A 88 -12.99 13.51 -26.87
C LEU A 88 -14.33 13.15 -26.23
N GLU A 89 -14.38 12.09 -25.41
CA GLU A 89 -15.57 11.73 -24.62
C GLU A 89 -16.01 12.87 -23.71
N GLY A 90 -15.08 13.44 -22.93
CA GLY A 90 -15.38 14.57 -22.05
C GLY A 90 -15.84 15.84 -22.79
N HIS A 91 -15.50 16.00 -24.07
CA HIS A 91 -16.02 17.09 -24.90
C HIS A 91 -17.37 16.77 -25.55
N ARG A 92 -17.64 15.50 -25.86
CA ARG A 92 -18.94 15.05 -26.39
C ARG A 92 -20.04 15.06 -25.32
N GLU A 93 -19.68 14.76 -24.09
CA GLU A 93 -20.57 14.76 -22.93
C GLU A 93 -20.75 16.15 -22.30
N LYS A 94 -20.02 17.16 -22.78
CA LYS A 94 -20.23 18.55 -22.34
C LYS A 94 -21.60 19.01 -22.83
N GLU A 95 -22.58 18.97 -21.93
CA GLU A 95 -23.82 19.71 -22.10
C GLU A 95 -23.49 21.20 -22.24
N ILE A 96 -24.04 21.84 -23.27
CA ILE A 96 -23.97 23.29 -23.41
C ILE A 96 -24.76 23.85 -22.23
N PRO A 97 -24.12 24.57 -21.29
CA PRO A 97 -24.86 25.15 -20.19
C PRO A 97 -25.88 26.11 -20.78
N LEU A 98 -27.17 25.85 -20.54
CA LEU A 98 -28.27 26.76 -20.82
C LEU A 98 -28.11 27.98 -19.91
N THR A 99 -27.19 28.86 -20.26
CA THR A 99 -27.12 30.21 -19.71
C THR A 99 -28.21 31.03 -20.38
N TRP A 100 -29.20 31.39 -19.57
CA TRP A 100 -30.26 32.36 -19.86
C TRP A 100 -29.69 33.77 -19.97
#